data_AF-A0A850M1L8-F1
#
_entry.id   AF-A0A850M1L8-F1
#
_cell.length_a   1.000
_cell.length_b   1.000
_cell.length_c   1.000
_cell.angle_alpha   90.00
_cell.angle_beta   90.00
_cell.angle_gamma   90.00
#
_symmetry.space_group_name_H-M   'P 1'
#
loop_
_entity.id
_entity.type
_entity.pdbx_description
1 polymer ?
#
loop_
_entity_poly.entity_id
_entity_poly.type
_entity_poly.pdbx_seq_one_letter_code
_entity_poly.pdbx_strand_id
1 'polypeptide(L)'
;MFKLKMIEIAEFLAKRATSRFPDKIAIIVVYGSVALGTEHEYSDIDMYAIVDNEADTDLPWNFIFQKQTVEFWKMDWNVAEQIALGNKDTNPWAVSASLFNNNKILYARSESDRARFNSLSKKIKRSERDNIEQIMNIFNKGYSTIERIWIAKKNDDLTSARWAVWNLINYTVACLSLINNTFFMKNWGKNLQEVFKLPILPENYSNNVETLSKSSNFDEMMSIMRKLISDIRRLILEKQKKINISVINRKNTFWNNYIGIKSYINKVRSACQEKDILTASYAATELQIVIAEQIAIFEKKIAIDAYNFNSFKEIKSYYNQLKFPDLMIGISKGDFQQIEQAINIIDSRLEQYYRIQDIDFIAFKDWNELETHFNQY
;
A
#
# COMPACT_ATOMS: atom_id res chain seq x y z
N MET A 1 -2.15 2.57 51.77
CA MET A 1 -3.08 2.53 50.63
C MET A 1 -2.59 1.44 49.69
N PHE A 2 -3.35 0.36 49.46
CA PHE A 2 -2.92 -0.72 48.55
C PHE A 2 -2.95 -0.17 47.12
N LYS A 3 -1.79 -0.14 46.45
CA LYS A 3 -1.69 0.19 45.03
C LYS A 3 -2.06 -1.08 44.25
N LEU A 4 -3.28 -1.13 43.70
CA LEU A 4 -3.68 -2.17 42.77
C LEU A 4 -2.71 -2.17 41.58
N LYS A 5 -2.29 -3.34 41.12
CA LYS A 5 -1.53 -3.47 39.88
C LYS A 5 -2.44 -3.17 38.69
N MET A 6 -1.88 -2.58 37.63
CA MET A 6 -2.65 -2.26 36.41
C MET A 6 -3.36 -3.49 35.82
N ILE A 7 -2.71 -4.66 35.87
CA ILE A 7 -3.33 -5.92 35.42
C ILE A 7 -4.55 -6.33 36.27
N GLU A 8 -4.56 -6.04 37.57
CA GLU A 8 -5.70 -6.35 38.45
C GLU A 8 -6.91 -5.47 38.12
N ILE A 9 -6.66 -4.20 37.74
CA ILE A 9 -7.68 -3.29 37.24
C ILE A 9 -8.25 -3.83 35.92
N ALA A 10 -7.40 -4.25 34.98
CA ALA A 10 -7.84 -4.82 33.72
C ALA A 10 -8.68 -6.11 33.91
N GLU A 11 -8.25 -7.01 34.79
CA GLU A 11 -8.99 -8.23 35.13
C GLU A 11 -10.33 -7.93 35.81
N PHE A 12 -10.40 -6.90 36.66
CA PHE A 12 -11.66 -6.42 37.24
C PHE A 12 -12.62 -5.89 36.17
N LEU A 13 -12.13 -5.06 35.25
CA LEU A 13 -12.95 -4.50 34.16
C LEU A 13 -13.44 -5.58 33.21
N ALA A 14 -12.60 -6.57 32.89
CA ALA A 14 -13.00 -7.71 32.07
C ALA A 14 -14.16 -8.48 32.73
N LYS A 15 -14.06 -8.80 34.03
CA LYS A 15 -15.15 -9.46 34.78
C LYS A 15 -16.42 -8.62 34.83
N ARG A 16 -16.29 -7.30 35.01
CA ARG A 16 -17.44 -6.39 35.05
C ARG A 16 -18.15 -6.34 33.70
N ALA A 17 -17.40 -6.26 32.60
CA ALA A 17 -17.94 -6.23 31.25
C ALA A 17 -18.68 -7.53 30.91
N THR A 18 -18.10 -8.70 31.20
CA THR A 18 -18.76 -9.99 30.91
C THR A 18 -19.98 -10.25 31.78
N SER A 19 -20.01 -9.73 33.01
CA SER A 19 -21.19 -9.80 33.87
C SER A 19 -22.32 -8.88 33.41
N ARG A 20 -21.98 -7.72 32.84
CA ARG A 20 -22.96 -6.73 32.35
C ARG A 20 -23.49 -7.06 30.96
N PHE A 21 -22.67 -7.68 30.12
CA PHE A 21 -22.96 -8.03 28.73
C PHE A 21 -22.77 -9.53 28.49
N PRO A 22 -23.57 -10.39 29.17
CA PRO A 22 -23.48 -11.82 28.98
C PRO A 22 -23.73 -12.17 27.51
N ASP A 23 -22.92 -13.10 26.99
CA ASP A 23 -22.98 -13.62 25.63
C ASP A 23 -22.74 -12.60 24.50
N LYS A 24 -22.57 -11.30 24.77
CA LYS A 24 -22.31 -10.27 23.74
C LYS A 24 -20.83 -10.06 23.43
N ILE A 25 -19.96 -10.45 24.37
CA ILE A 25 -18.51 -10.29 24.25
C ILE A 25 -17.91 -11.66 23.93
N ALA A 26 -17.17 -11.75 22.83
CA ALA A 26 -16.46 -12.97 22.43
C ALA A 26 -15.07 -13.06 23.08
N ILE A 27 -14.32 -11.94 23.07
CA ILE A 27 -12.94 -11.86 23.59
C ILE A 27 -12.77 -10.56 24.36
N ILE A 28 -12.03 -10.59 25.47
CA ILE A 28 -11.46 -9.39 26.10
C ILE A 28 -9.97 -9.61 26.23
N VAL A 29 -9.20 -8.61 25.82
CA VAL A 29 -7.75 -8.60 25.97
C VAL A 29 -7.27 -7.31 26.59
N VAL A 30 -6.15 -7.43 27.29
CA VAL A 30 -5.26 -6.32 27.59
C VAL A 30 -4.06 -6.42 26.66
N TYR A 31 -3.57 -5.30 26.16
CA TYR A 31 -2.40 -5.23 25.29
C TYR A 31 -1.41 -4.17 25.80
N GLY A 32 -0.36 -3.90 25.01
CA GLY A 32 0.61 -2.86 25.35
C GLY A 32 1.51 -3.21 26.53
N SER A 33 1.94 -2.20 27.28
CA SER A 33 2.93 -2.35 28.34
C SER A 33 2.48 -3.29 29.47
N VAL A 34 1.19 -3.24 29.83
CA VAL A 34 0.57 -4.08 30.87
C VAL A 34 0.57 -5.56 30.47
N ALA A 35 0.27 -5.89 29.21
CA ALA A 35 0.33 -7.27 28.73
C ALA A 35 1.75 -7.83 28.71
N LEU A 36 2.75 -6.97 28.49
CA LEU A 36 4.16 -7.34 28.42
C LEU A 36 4.88 -7.31 29.78
N GLY A 37 4.24 -6.82 30.85
CA GLY A 37 4.89 -6.64 32.15
C GLY A 37 5.97 -5.55 32.14
N THR A 38 5.84 -4.56 31.26
CA THR A 38 6.82 -3.46 31.07
C THR A 38 6.23 -2.10 31.45
N GLU A 39 5.07 -2.10 32.10
CA GLU A 39 4.39 -0.91 32.57
C GLU A 39 5.19 -0.17 33.65
N HIS A 40 5.01 1.16 33.69
CA HIS A 40 5.58 2.04 34.71
C HIS A 40 4.51 3.02 35.21
N GLU A 41 4.87 3.94 36.10
CA GLU A 41 3.89 4.79 36.80
C GLU A 41 3.04 5.72 35.90
N TYR A 42 3.46 5.93 34.64
CA TYR A 42 2.75 6.73 33.63
C TYR A 42 2.19 5.89 32.49
N SER A 43 2.21 4.56 32.61
CA SER A 43 1.54 3.70 31.63
C SER A 43 0.02 3.79 31.76
N ASP A 44 -0.63 3.65 30.62
CA ASP A 44 -2.07 3.44 30.45
C ASP A 44 -2.44 1.96 30.60
N ILE A 45 -3.75 1.72 30.72
CA ILE A 45 -4.35 0.39 30.65
C ILE A 45 -5.10 0.30 29.32
N ASP A 46 -4.48 -0.38 28.38
CA ASP A 46 -4.95 -0.59 27.02
C ASP A 46 -5.73 -1.90 26.91
N MET A 47 -7.04 -1.81 26.62
CA MET A 47 -7.92 -2.96 26.52
C MET A 47 -8.85 -2.86 25.31
N TYR A 48 -9.22 -4.01 24.77
CA TYR A 48 -10.33 -4.07 23.83
C TYR A 48 -11.18 -5.33 24.00
N ALA A 49 -12.45 -5.20 23.63
CA ALA A 49 -13.38 -6.30 23.49
C ALA A 49 -13.65 -6.58 22.01
N ILE A 50 -13.68 -7.86 21.63
CA ILE A 50 -14.33 -8.29 20.39
C ILE A 50 -15.76 -8.67 20.74
N VAL A 51 -16.71 -7.96 20.15
CA VAL A 51 -18.15 -8.19 20.33
C VAL A 51 -18.75 -8.81 19.08
N ASP A 52 -19.91 -9.45 19.22
CA ASP A 52 -20.68 -9.84 18.03
C ASP A 52 -21.16 -8.58 17.28
N ASN A 53 -21.41 -8.74 15.98
CA ASN A 53 -21.81 -7.62 15.13
C ASN A 53 -23.12 -6.99 15.65
N GLU A 54 -23.19 -5.66 15.70
CA GLU A 54 -24.35 -4.92 16.24
C GLU A 54 -24.67 -5.18 17.73
N ALA A 55 -23.74 -5.77 18.49
CA ALA A 55 -23.97 -5.98 19.92
C ALA A 55 -24.14 -4.64 20.67
N ASP A 56 -25.33 -4.48 21.26
CA ASP A 56 -25.63 -3.36 22.14
C ASP A 56 -24.83 -3.49 23.45
N THR A 57 -23.80 -2.65 23.57
CA THR A 57 -22.94 -2.54 24.74
C THR A 57 -22.61 -1.07 24.95
N ASP A 58 -22.48 -0.66 26.21
CA ASP A 58 -22.09 0.71 26.57
C ASP A 58 -20.57 0.95 26.52
N LEU A 59 -19.80 0.00 25.95
CA LEU A 59 -18.41 0.22 25.58
C LEU A 59 -18.34 1.24 24.41
N PRO A 60 -17.33 2.13 24.37
CA PRO A 60 -16.07 2.10 25.13
C PRO A 60 -16.16 2.64 26.57
N TRP A 61 -15.31 2.13 27.46
CA TRP A 61 -15.08 2.69 28.80
C TRP A 61 -13.73 3.38 28.87
N ASN A 62 -13.74 4.71 28.86
CA ASN A 62 -12.53 5.53 28.90
C ASN A 62 -12.58 6.44 30.13
N PHE A 63 -11.61 6.31 31.05
CA PHE A 63 -11.58 7.09 32.29
C PHE A 63 -10.17 7.16 32.89
N ILE A 64 -10.01 7.98 33.94
CA ILE A 64 -8.77 8.10 34.70
C ILE A 64 -8.99 7.53 36.10
N PHE A 65 -8.12 6.61 36.54
CA PHE A 65 -8.10 6.05 37.89
C PHE A 65 -6.72 6.22 38.51
N GLN A 66 -6.63 6.91 39.64
CA GLN A 66 -5.35 7.15 40.36
C GLN A 66 -4.20 7.67 39.46
N LYS A 67 -4.54 8.54 38.49
CA LYS A 67 -3.67 9.10 37.44
C LYS A 67 -3.31 8.17 36.29
N GLN A 68 -3.76 6.91 36.31
CA GLN A 68 -3.66 6.01 35.16
C GLN A 68 -4.86 6.24 34.24
N THR A 69 -4.59 6.39 32.95
CA THR A 69 -5.63 6.40 31.91
C THR A 69 -6.00 4.97 31.56
N VAL A 70 -7.29 4.71 31.42
CA VAL A 70 -7.84 3.43 30.97
C VAL A 70 -8.55 3.68 29.64
N GLU A 71 -8.17 2.93 28.62
CA GLU A 71 -8.85 2.88 27.33
C GLU A 71 -9.39 1.45 27.14
N PHE A 72 -10.71 1.28 27.21
CA PHE A 72 -11.36 -0.01 26.97
C PHE A 72 -12.36 0.11 25.84
N TRP A 73 -11.88 -0.10 24.62
CA TRP A 73 -12.67 0.05 23.40
C TRP A 73 -13.27 -1.26 22.91
N LYS A 74 -14.12 -1.19 21.88
CA LYS A 74 -14.74 -2.38 21.26
C LYS A 74 -14.55 -2.40 19.76
N MET A 75 -14.53 -3.61 19.20
CA MET A 75 -14.67 -3.86 17.77
C MET A 75 -15.43 -5.15 17.52
N ASP A 76 -15.98 -5.31 16.33
CA ASP A 76 -16.49 -6.59 15.88
C ASP A 76 -15.39 -7.46 15.25
N TRP A 77 -15.75 -8.71 14.93
CA TRP A 77 -14.85 -9.65 14.27
C TRP A 77 -14.38 -9.20 12.88
N ASN A 78 -15.24 -8.54 12.09
CA ASN A 78 -14.86 -8.08 10.76
C ASN A 78 -13.77 -7.01 10.87
N VAL A 79 -13.92 -6.05 11.79
CA VAL A 79 -12.90 -5.05 12.08
C VAL A 79 -11.60 -5.71 12.55
N ALA A 80 -11.66 -6.67 13.47
CA ALA A 80 -10.47 -7.39 13.93
C ALA A 80 -9.75 -8.11 12.78
N GLU A 81 -10.51 -8.73 11.86
CA GLU A 81 -9.97 -9.38 10.68
C GLU A 81 -9.36 -8.39 9.68
N GLN A 82 -9.99 -7.24 9.43
CA GLN A 82 -9.41 -6.20 8.55
C GLN A 82 -8.13 -5.60 9.14
N ILE A 83 -8.04 -5.45 10.46
CA ILE A 83 -6.81 -5.02 11.15
C ILE A 83 -5.72 -6.07 10.99
N ALA A 84 -6.03 -7.36 11.21
CA ALA A 84 -5.07 -8.46 11.07
C ALA A 84 -4.55 -8.58 9.63
N LEU A 85 -5.42 -8.32 8.64
CA LEU A 85 -5.07 -8.23 7.23
C LEU A 85 -4.36 -6.93 6.86
N GLY A 86 -4.28 -5.92 7.74
CA GLY A 86 -3.66 -4.62 7.40
C GLY A 86 -4.45 -3.82 6.35
N ASN A 87 -5.73 -4.10 6.15
CA ASN A 87 -6.60 -3.42 5.20
C ASN A 87 -7.27 -2.16 5.80
N LYS A 88 -7.05 -1.89 7.09
CA LYS A 88 -7.62 -0.72 7.77
C LYS A 88 -6.64 0.46 7.70
N ASP A 89 -7.10 1.57 7.12
CA ASP A 89 -6.29 2.78 6.89
C ASP A 89 -5.90 3.58 8.15
N THR A 90 -6.36 3.16 9.34
CA THR A 90 -6.30 4.01 10.54
C THR A 90 -4.95 3.97 11.28
N ASN A 91 -4.16 2.89 11.16
CA ASN A 91 -2.87 2.74 11.85
C ASN A 91 -1.87 1.95 10.98
N PRO A 92 -0.56 2.21 11.05
CA PRO A 92 0.44 1.40 10.38
C PRO A 92 0.28 -0.08 10.75
N TRP A 93 0.26 -0.96 9.75
CA TRP A 93 0.06 -2.41 9.95
C TRP A 93 0.99 -3.00 11.02
N ALA A 94 2.26 -2.60 11.01
CA ALA A 94 3.27 -3.07 11.97
C ALA A 94 3.01 -2.68 13.42
N VAL A 95 2.18 -1.66 13.66
CA VAL A 95 1.71 -1.29 15.01
C VAL A 95 0.44 -2.07 15.33
N SER A 96 -0.51 -2.11 14.41
CA SER A 96 -1.78 -2.83 14.55
C SER A 96 -1.60 -4.34 14.78
N ALA A 97 -0.58 -4.96 14.18
CA ALA A 97 -0.25 -6.37 14.35
C ALA A 97 0.08 -6.72 15.82
N SER A 98 0.56 -5.75 16.62
CA SER A 98 0.82 -5.95 18.05
C SER A 98 -0.45 -6.25 18.85
N LEU A 99 -1.63 -5.79 18.40
CA LEU A 99 -2.91 -6.07 19.07
C LEU A 99 -3.19 -7.57 19.19
N PHE A 100 -2.69 -8.38 18.25
CA PHE A 100 -2.93 -9.82 18.19
C PHE A 100 -1.71 -10.67 18.61
N ASN A 101 -0.52 -10.07 18.73
CA ASN A 101 0.70 -10.78 19.14
C ASN A 101 1.20 -10.39 20.54
N ASN A 102 0.87 -9.18 21.02
CA ASN A 102 1.38 -8.61 22.27
C ASN A 102 0.24 -8.32 23.23
N ASN A 103 -0.53 -9.36 23.51
CA ASN A 103 -1.72 -9.28 24.34
C ASN A 103 -1.77 -10.40 25.35
N LYS A 104 -2.63 -10.22 26.35
CA LYS A 104 -3.09 -11.26 27.25
C LYS A 104 -4.62 -11.34 27.14
N ILE A 105 -5.13 -12.50 26.76
CA ILE A 105 -6.57 -12.79 26.74
C ILE A 105 -7.05 -12.90 28.19
N LEU A 106 -7.85 -11.93 28.62
CA LEU A 106 -8.47 -11.90 29.95
C LEU A 106 -9.79 -12.67 29.99
N TYR A 107 -10.48 -12.76 28.85
CA TYR A 107 -11.72 -13.52 28.71
C TYR A 107 -11.87 -14.05 27.28
N ALA A 108 -12.42 -15.26 27.18
CA ALA A 108 -12.95 -15.80 25.94
C ALA A 108 -14.28 -16.49 26.26
N ARG A 109 -15.33 -16.20 25.49
CA ARG A 109 -16.67 -16.79 25.66
C ARG A 109 -16.67 -18.29 25.41
N SER A 110 -15.86 -18.73 24.45
CA SER A 110 -15.73 -20.14 24.07
C SER A 110 -14.32 -20.46 23.61
N GLU A 111 -13.97 -21.75 23.58
CA GLU A 111 -12.70 -22.19 22.98
C GLU A 111 -12.66 -21.92 21.46
N SER A 112 -13.83 -21.91 20.80
CA SER A 112 -13.95 -21.54 19.39
C SER A 112 -13.58 -20.06 19.16
N ASP A 113 -14.09 -19.15 20.00
CA ASP A 113 -13.73 -17.72 19.94
C ASP A 113 -12.23 -17.52 20.20
N ARG A 114 -11.67 -18.23 21.19
CA ARG A 114 -10.22 -18.22 21.48
C ARG A 114 -9.40 -18.71 20.28
N ALA A 115 -9.80 -19.82 19.66
CA ALA A 115 -9.13 -20.36 18.48
C ALA A 115 -9.22 -19.40 17.29
N ARG A 116 -10.39 -18.77 17.07
CA ARG A 116 -10.59 -17.75 16.03
C ARG A 116 -9.68 -16.54 16.26
N PHE A 117 -9.59 -16.04 17.48
CA PHE A 117 -8.68 -14.95 17.85
C PHE A 117 -7.22 -15.33 17.58
N ASN A 118 -6.78 -16.50 18.05
CA ASN A 118 -5.42 -17.00 17.84
C ASN A 118 -5.10 -17.22 16.35
N SER A 119 -6.11 -17.38 15.48
CA SER A 119 -5.89 -17.45 14.04
C SER A 119 -5.55 -16.08 13.42
N LEU A 120 -5.95 -14.97 14.04
CA LEU A 120 -5.67 -13.62 13.54
C LEU A 120 -4.16 -13.34 13.51
N SER A 121 -3.40 -13.80 14.52
CA SER A 121 -1.94 -13.66 14.53
C SER A 121 -1.27 -14.38 13.36
N LYS A 122 -1.87 -15.48 12.87
CA LYS A 122 -1.39 -16.21 11.69
C LYS A 122 -1.72 -15.47 10.39
N LYS A 123 -2.87 -14.80 10.30
CA LYS A 123 -3.31 -14.01 9.13
C LYS A 123 -2.42 -12.79 8.85
N ILE A 124 -1.64 -12.34 9.83
CA ILE A 124 -0.68 -11.25 9.69
C ILE A 124 0.43 -11.59 8.68
N LYS A 125 0.74 -12.89 8.47
CA LYS A 125 1.69 -13.30 7.43
C LYS A 125 1.03 -13.22 6.05
N ARG A 126 1.38 -12.22 5.24
CA ARG A 126 0.83 -11.98 3.89
C ARG A 126 1.72 -12.54 2.79
N SER A 127 1.16 -12.71 1.60
CA SER A 127 1.93 -13.02 0.40
C SER A 127 2.84 -11.85 0.02
N GLU A 128 3.94 -12.12 -0.69
CA GLU A 128 4.84 -11.06 -1.16
C GLU A 128 4.14 -10.06 -2.09
N ARG A 129 3.12 -10.51 -2.82
CA ARG A 129 2.32 -9.68 -3.73
C ARG A 129 1.43 -8.72 -2.95
N ASP A 130 0.68 -9.19 -1.97
CA ASP A 130 -0.21 -8.30 -1.18
C ASP A 130 0.61 -7.22 -0.46
N ASN A 131 1.82 -7.59 -0.02
CA ASN A 131 2.75 -6.67 0.60
C ASN A 131 3.20 -5.56 -0.37
N ILE A 132 3.51 -5.86 -1.65
CA ILE A 132 4.02 -4.81 -2.55
C ILE A 132 2.98 -3.74 -2.87
N GLU A 133 1.73 -4.13 -3.13
CA GLU A 133 0.64 -3.20 -3.45
C GLU A 133 0.41 -2.25 -2.27
N GLN A 134 0.38 -2.80 -1.05
CA GLN A 134 0.26 -2.02 0.17
C GLN A 134 1.45 -1.08 0.40
N ILE A 135 2.68 -1.55 0.20
CA ILE A 135 3.89 -0.74 0.33
C ILE A 135 3.85 0.46 -0.64
N MET A 136 3.44 0.23 -1.89
CA MET A 136 3.35 1.29 -2.91
C MET A 136 2.30 2.35 -2.53
N ASN A 137 1.13 1.94 -2.03
CA ASN A 137 0.11 2.87 -1.55
C ASN A 137 0.60 3.73 -0.37
N ILE A 138 1.26 3.09 0.62
CA ILE A 138 1.84 3.79 1.78
C ILE A 138 2.93 4.78 1.32
N PHE A 139 3.79 4.35 0.38
CA PHE A 139 4.84 5.20 -0.16
C PHE A 139 4.28 6.45 -0.85
N ASN A 140 3.23 6.31 -1.66
CA ASN A 140 2.60 7.43 -2.35
C ASN A 140 2.04 8.47 -1.37
N LYS A 141 1.46 8.03 -0.25
CA LYS A 141 1.06 8.93 0.85
C LYS A 141 2.28 9.67 1.42
N GLY A 142 3.41 8.99 1.61
CA GLY A 142 4.67 9.59 2.06
C GLY A 142 5.29 10.59 1.08
N TYR A 143 5.19 10.36 -0.22
CA TYR A 143 5.71 11.28 -1.24
C TYR A 143 5.10 12.68 -1.12
N SER A 144 3.79 12.76 -0.82
CA SER A 144 3.08 14.04 -0.63
C SER A 144 3.63 14.92 0.51
N THR A 145 4.39 14.35 1.45
CA THR A 145 4.99 15.12 2.55
C THR A 145 6.07 16.09 2.10
N ILE A 146 6.68 15.88 0.91
CA ILE A 146 7.66 16.80 0.33
C ILE A 146 7.04 18.16 0.01
N GLU A 147 5.82 18.16 -0.52
CA GLU A 147 5.09 19.39 -0.78
C GLU A 147 4.76 20.11 0.53
N ARG A 148 4.36 19.36 1.56
CA ARG A 148 4.03 19.92 2.89
C ARG A 148 5.23 20.66 3.51
N ILE A 149 6.43 20.09 3.43
CA ILE A 149 7.62 20.79 3.93
C ILE A 149 8.03 21.98 3.05
N TRP A 150 7.75 21.94 1.74
CA TRP A 150 7.97 23.09 0.87
C TRP A 150 7.04 24.27 1.23
N ILE A 151 5.76 23.99 1.48
CA ILE A 151 4.78 24.98 1.97
C ILE A 151 5.22 25.53 3.33
N ALA A 152 5.62 24.65 4.25
CA ALA A 152 6.11 25.05 5.57
C ALA A 152 7.33 25.98 5.47
N LYS A 153 8.30 25.65 4.60
CA LYS A 153 9.47 26.51 4.31
C LYS A 153 9.05 27.88 3.79
N LYS A 154 8.11 27.94 2.85
CA LYS A 154 7.63 29.21 2.26
C LYS A 154 7.03 30.14 3.31
N ASN A 155 6.42 29.57 4.34
CA ASN A 155 5.76 30.28 5.43
C ASN A 155 6.60 30.42 6.71
N ASP A 156 7.87 29.97 6.69
CA ASP A 156 8.74 29.90 7.87
C ASP A 156 8.11 29.16 9.08
N ASP A 157 7.28 28.14 8.81
CA ASP A 157 6.52 27.40 9.81
C ASP A 157 7.23 26.10 10.21
N LEU A 158 8.08 26.20 11.23
CA LEU A 158 8.83 25.05 11.73
C LEU A 158 7.93 23.96 12.33
N THR A 159 6.76 24.31 12.90
CA THR A 159 5.83 23.34 13.47
C THR A 159 5.23 22.47 12.38
N SER A 160 4.75 23.07 11.30
CA SER A 160 4.24 22.35 10.13
C SER A 160 5.33 21.51 9.46
N ALA A 161 6.57 21.99 9.41
CA ALA A 161 7.69 21.20 8.90
C ALA A 161 7.97 19.96 9.78
N ARG A 162 7.99 20.11 11.12
CA ARG A 162 8.16 18.97 12.04
C ARG A 162 7.05 17.94 11.90
N TRP A 163 5.81 18.39 11.69
CA TRP A 163 4.69 17.50 11.42
C TRP A 163 4.86 16.74 10.09
N ALA A 164 5.29 17.42 9.01
CA ALA A 164 5.59 16.78 7.73
C ALA A 164 6.72 15.74 7.85
N VAL A 165 7.78 16.07 8.59
CA VAL A 165 8.90 15.18 8.88
C VAL A 165 8.45 13.91 9.60
N TRP A 166 7.68 14.03 10.68
CA TRP A 166 7.21 12.85 11.43
C TRP A 166 6.23 11.99 10.62
N ASN A 167 5.42 12.60 9.76
CA ASN A 167 4.61 11.86 8.81
C ASN A 167 5.48 11.05 7.83
N LEU A 168 6.53 11.65 7.26
CA LEU A 168 7.42 10.90 6.38
C LEU A 168 8.06 9.73 7.12
N ILE A 169 8.61 9.97 8.32
CA ILE A 169 9.23 8.92 9.15
C ILE A 169 8.23 7.78 9.41
N ASN A 170 6.95 8.09 9.66
CA ASN A 170 5.91 7.08 9.80
C ASN A 170 5.69 6.25 8.55
N TYR A 171 5.62 6.90 7.39
CA TYR A 171 5.48 6.19 6.12
C TYR A 171 6.72 5.34 5.80
N THR A 172 7.93 5.80 6.09
CA THR A 172 9.15 5.01 5.88
C THR A 172 9.21 3.81 6.82
N VAL A 173 8.85 3.98 8.10
CA VAL A 173 8.73 2.86 9.07
C VAL A 173 7.70 1.83 8.59
N ALA A 174 6.54 2.28 8.12
CA ALA A 174 5.50 1.40 7.61
C ALA A 174 5.98 0.63 6.37
N CYS A 175 6.61 1.29 5.40
CA CYS A 175 7.22 0.63 4.24
C CYS A 175 8.29 -0.40 4.67
N LEU A 176 9.20 -0.03 5.57
CA LEU A 176 10.28 -0.91 6.02
C LEU A 176 9.78 -2.14 6.75
N SER A 177 8.72 -2.00 7.55
CA SER A 177 8.10 -3.12 8.25
C SER A 177 7.56 -4.17 7.27
N LEU A 178 6.87 -3.75 6.20
CA LEU A 178 6.35 -4.63 5.17
C LEU A 178 7.46 -5.17 4.25
N ILE A 179 8.50 -4.38 3.95
CA ILE A 179 9.67 -4.84 3.18
C ILE A 179 10.36 -5.99 3.92
N ASN A 180 10.54 -5.85 5.24
CA ASN A 180 11.16 -6.85 6.11
C ASN A 180 10.18 -7.93 6.62
N ASN A 181 8.89 -7.82 6.28
CA ASN A 181 7.82 -8.72 6.73
C ASN A 181 7.79 -8.91 8.26
N THR A 182 7.87 -7.80 9.00
CA THR A 182 7.94 -7.80 10.46
C THR A 182 7.04 -6.73 11.07
N PHE A 183 6.63 -6.95 12.32
CA PHE A 183 5.89 -5.99 13.13
C PHE A 183 6.70 -5.63 14.37
N PHE A 184 6.33 -4.54 15.05
CA PHE A 184 7.10 -4.04 16.19
C PHE A 184 6.43 -4.42 17.50
N MET A 185 7.27 -4.69 18.51
CA MET A 185 6.78 -5.23 19.77
C MET A 185 6.39 -4.15 20.78
N LYS A 186 6.74 -2.90 20.53
CA LYS A 186 6.64 -1.82 21.50
C LYS A 186 5.74 -0.67 21.01
N ASN A 187 5.59 0.32 21.87
CA ASN A 187 4.89 1.55 21.55
C ASN A 187 5.71 2.39 20.55
N TRP A 188 5.01 3.29 19.86
CA TRP A 188 5.50 4.07 18.71
C TRP A 188 6.89 4.69 18.88
N GLY A 189 7.21 5.31 20.03
CA GLY A 189 8.52 5.91 20.29
C GLY A 189 9.68 4.91 20.47
N LYS A 190 9.42 3.70 20.96
CA LYS A 190 10.43 2.64 21.12
C LYS A 190 10.59 1.79 19.84
N ASN A 191 9.64 1.88 18.91
CA ASN A 191 9.68 1.16 17.64
C ASN A 191 10.84 1.60 16.76
N LEU A 192 11.28 2.87 16.83
CA LEU A 192 12.43 3.32 16.05
C LEU A 192 13.71 2.52 16.35
N GLN A 193 13.93 2.13 17.60
CA GLN A 193 15.09 1.31 17.97
C GLN A 193 15.02 -0.13 17.43
N GLU A 194 13.81 -0.65 17.19
CA GLU A 194 13.60 -1.93 16.50
C GLU A 194 13.76 -1.75 14.98
N VAL A 195 13.24 -0.64 14.41
CA VAL A 195 13.40 -0.27 13.00
C VAL A 195 14.88 -0.13 12.62
N PHE A 196 15.69 0.47 13.47
CA PHE A 196 17.13 0.66 13.21
C PHE A 196 17.93 -0.64 13.15
N LYS A 197 17.33 -1.77 13.55
CA LYS A 197 17.94 -3.11 13.53
C LYS A 197 17.39 -3.99 12.41
N LEU A 198 16.56 -3.45 11.53
CA LEU A 198 15.98 -4.22 10.42
C LEU A 198 17.08 -4.68 9.45
N PRO A 199 16.99 -5.93 8.93
CA PRO A 199 17.97 -6.44 7.97
C PRO A 199 18.03 -5.65 6.66
N ILE A 200 16.88 -5.16 6.17
CA ILE A 200 16.78 -4.33 4.98
C ILE A 200 16.47 -2.90 5.42
N LEU A 201 17.47 -2.03 5.31
CA LEU A 201 17.41 -0.64 5.75
C LEU A 201 18.21 0.27 4.80
N PRO A 202 17.75 1.51 4.54
CA PRO A 202 18.56 2.50 3.85
C PRO A 202 19.87 2.78 4.59
N GLU A 203 20.92 3.12 3.84
CA GLU A 203 22.18 3.55 4.42
C GLU A 203 21.98 4.83 5.24
N ASN A 204 22.59 4.89 6.43
CA ASN A 204 22.50 6.01 7.38
C ASN A 204 21.07 6.35 7.82
N TYR A 205 20.12 5.41 7.73
CA TYR A 205 18.71 5.66 8.08
C TYR A 205 18.52 6.20 9.50
N SER A 206 19.18 5.61 10.50
CA SER A 206 19.10 6.05 11.90
C SER A 206 19.56 7.50 12.06
N ASN A 207 20.74 7.83 11.53
CA ASN A 207 21.28 9.18 11.57
C ASN A 207 20.36 10.18 10.86
N ASN A 208 19.81 9.82 9.69
CA ASN A 208 18.86 10.66 8.97
C ASN A 208 17.60 10.95 9.78
N VAL A 209 17.01 9.94 10.43
CA VAL A 209 15.84 10.10 11.31
C VAL A 209 16.17 10.98 12.51
N GLU A 210 17.32 10.78 13.14
CA GLU A 210 17.77 11.59 14.28
C GLU A 210 17.98 13.05 13.90
N THR A 211 18.67 13.32 12.78
CA THR A 211 18.86 14.68 12.27
C THR A 211 17.52 15.35 11.97
N LEU A 212 16.63 14.66 11.24
CA LEU A 212 15.29 15.17 10.93
C LEU A 212 14.47 15.53 12.17
N SER A 213 14.57 14.73 13.24
CA SER A 213 13.82 14.98 14.48
C SER A 213 14.25 16.26 15.22
N LYS A 214 15.48 16.72 15.00
CA LYS A 214 16.10 17.82 15.74
C LYS A 214 16.30 19.08 14.92
N SER A 215 16.50 18.95 13.61
CA SER A 215 16.82 20.05 12.72
C SER A 215 15.83 21.22 12.83
N SER A 216 16.33 22.42 12.59
CA SER A 216 15.54 23.64 12.37
C SER A 216 15.79 24.23 10.98
N ASN A 217 16.59 23.55 10.15
CA ASN A 217 16.95 24.02 8.82
C ASN A 217 16.07 23.30 7.77
N PHE A 218 15.18 24.06 7.13
CA PHE A 218 14.26 23.52 6.12
C PHE A 218 14.97 22.86 4.93
N ASP A 219 16.13 23.37 4.51
CA ASP A 219 16.89 22.80 3.38
C ASP A 219 17.55 21.48 3.74
N GLU A 220 18.09 21.37 4.96
CA GLU A 220 18.60 20.10 5.49
C GLU A 220 17.47 19.07 5.58
N MET A 221 16.33 19.45 6.17
CA MET A 221 15.17 18.56 6.26
C MET A 221 14.72 18.09 4.87
N MET A 222 14.52 19.01 3.93
CA MET A 222 14.10 18.70 2.56
C MET A 222 15.07 17.74 1.87
N SER A 223 16.38 17.97 2.00
CA SER A 223 17.43 17.13 1.42
C SER A 223 17.36 15.70 1.96
N ILE A 224 17.30 15.55 3.29
CA ILE A 224 17.23 14.23 3.93
C ILE A 224 15.92 13.52 3.60
N MET A 225 14.79 14.23 3.62
CA MET A 225 13.48 13.67 3.26
C MET A 225 13.48 13.12 1.82
N ARG A 226 14.02 13.87 0.85
CA ARG A 226 14.17 13.41 -0.54
C ARG A 226 15.06 12.18 -0.65
N LYS A 227 16.17 12.16 0.11
CA LYS A 227 17.06 10.99 0.15
C LYS A 227 16.32 9.75 0.67
N LEU A 228 15.61 9.87 1.81
CA LEU A 228 14.85 8.76 2.39
C LEU A 228 13.78 8.24 1.42
N ILE A 229 13.04 9.12 0.75
CA ILE A 229 12.06 8.73 -0.28
C ILE A 229 12.75 7.96 -1.40
N SER A 230 13.86 8.47 -1.92
CA SER A 230 14.61 7.81 -3.00
C SER A 230 15.12 6.44 -2.58
N ASP A 231 15.68 6.31 -1.38
CA ASP A 231 16.22 5.06 -0.86
C ASP A 231 15.11 4.03 -0.65
N ILE A 232 13.98 4.42 -0.05
CA ILE A 232 12.83 3.54 0.14
C ILE A 232 12.25 3.12 -1.21
N ARG A 233 12.08 4.05 -2.16
CA ARG A 233 11.62 3.74 -3.52
C ARG A 233 12.49 2.65 -4.16
N ARG A 234 13.81 2.76 -4.05
CA ARG A 234 14.75 1.77 -4.59
C ARG A 234 14.50 0.38 -4.00
N LEU A 235 14.33 0.27 -2.68
CA LEU A 235 14.04 -1.00 -2.02
C LEU A 235 12.70 -1.60 -2.49
N ILE A 236 11.68 -0.76 -2.71
CA ILE A 236 10.37 -1.18 -3.24
C ILE A 236 10.54 -1.74 -4.65
N LEU A 237 11.27 -1.04 -5.54
CA LEU A 237 11.54 -1.49 -6.90
C LEU A 237 12.33 -2.81 -6.93
N GLU A 238 13.29 -2.98 -6.04
CA GLU A 238 14.05 -4.24 -5.90
C GLU A 238 13.15 -5.40 -5.45
N LYS A 239 12.19 -5.16 -4.55
CA LYS A 239 11.22 -6.16 -4.10
C LYS A 239 10.20 -6.48 -5.19
N GLN A 240 9.71 -5.46 -5.90
CA GLN A 240 8.76 -5.59 -7.02
C GLN A 240 9.30 -6.53 -8.11
N LYS A 241 10.59 -6.41 -8.47
CA LYS A 241 11.24 -7.25 -9.48
C LYS A 241 11.35 -8.73 -9.10
N LYS A 242 11.22 -9.09 -7.81
CA LYS A 242 11.34 -10.46 -7.32
C LYS A 242 10.00 -11.22 -7.34
N ILE A 243 8.89 -10.54 -7.57
CA ILE A 243 7.56 -11.14 -7.53
C ILE A 243 7.32 -11.98 -8.79
N ASN A 244 6.98 -13.26 -8.59
CA ASN A 244 6.67 -14.18 -9.68
C ASN A 244 5.15 -14.19 -9.96
N ILE A 245 4.71 -13.54 -11.03
CA ILE A 245 3.31 -13.59 -11.47
C ILE A 245 3.07 -14.91 -12.22
N SER A 246 2.09 -15.73 -11.81
CA SER A 246 1.78 -17.02 -12.46
C SER A 246 1.49 -16.88 -13.97
N VAL A 247 1.89 -17.88 -14.76
CA VAL A 247 1.88 -17.85 -16.24
C VAL A 247 0.47 -17.98 -16.85
N ILE A 248 -0.45 -18.69 -16.18
CA ILE A 248 -1.73 -19.15 -16.76
C ILE A 248 -2.72 -18.00 -17.04
N ASN A 249 -2.63 -16.88 -16.32
CA ASN A 249 -3.52 -15.73 -16.51
C ASN A 249 -2.96 -14.66 -17.49
N ARG A 250 -1.80 -14.91 -18.11
CA ARG A 250 -1.09 -13.89 -18.89
C ARG A 250 -1.61 -13.75 -20.32
N LYS A 251 -1.80 -14.84 -21.05
CA LYS A 251 -2.25 -14.79 -22.46
C LYS A 251 -3.63 -14.14 -22.59
N ASN A 252 -4.61 -14.58 -21.78
CA ASN A 252 -5.96 -14.01 -21.79
C ASN A 252 -6.00 -12.53 -21.37
N THR A 253 -5.29 -12.17 -20.29
CA THR A 253 -5.20 -10.76 -19.86
C THR A 253 -4.57 -9.89 -20.93
N PHE A 254 -3.52 -10.38 -21.58
CA PHE A 254 -2.78 -9.63 -22.58
C PHE A 254 -3.56 -9.47 -23.90
N TRP A 255 -4.34 -10.48 -24.32
CA TRP A 255 -5.30 -10.32 -25.43
C TRP A 255 -6.37 -9.27 -25.13
N ASN A 256 -7.01 -9.33 -23.96
CA ASN A 256 -8.03 -8.34 -23.59
C ASN A 256 -7.47 -6.91 -23.60
N ASN A 257 -6.21 -6.74 -23.22
CA ASN A 257 -5.53 -5.44 -23.24
C ASN A 257 -5.13 -4.99 -24.66
N TYR A 258 -4.86 -5.92 -25.58
CA TYR A 258 -4.60 -5.60 -26.99
C TYR A 258 -5.75 -4.87 -27.66
N ILE A 259 -7.00 -5.30 -27.38
CA ILE A 259 -8.20 -4.63 -27.89
C ILE A 259 -8.26 -3.17 -27.41
N GLY A 260 -7.93 -2.94 -26.14
CA GLY A 260 -7.80 -1.58 -25.59
C GLY A 260 -6.72 -0.76 -26.31
N ILE A 261 -5.57 -1.36 -26.61
CA ILE A 261 -4.49 -0.70 -27.37
C ILE A 261 -4.95 -0.33 -28.78
N LYS A 262 -5.62 -1.25 -29.50
CA LYS A 262 -6.20 -0.96 -30.83
C LYS A 262 -7.21 0.18 -30.79
N SER A 263 -8.03 0.27 -29.74
CA SER A 263 -8.93 1.40 -29.53
C SER A 263 -8.16 2.74 -29.46
N TYR A 264 -7.06 2.80 -28.71
CA TYR A 264 -6.23 4.00 -28.63
C TYR A 264 -5.53 4.34 -29.96
N ILE A 265 -5.05 3.35 -30.70
CA ILE A 265 -4.51 3.55 -32.06
C ILE A 265 -5.55 4.26 -32.95
N ASN A 266 -6.79 3.79 -32.93
CA ASN A 266 -7.87 4.39 -33.72
C ASN A 266 -8.21 5.81 -33.25
N LYS A 267 -8.18 6.08 -31.95
CA LYS A 267 -8.38 7.44 -31.41
C LYS A 267 -7.30 8.40 -31.90
N VAL A 268 -6.03 7.99 -31.91
CA VAL A 268 -4.95 8.83 -32.46
C VAL A 268 -5.16 9.09 -33.94
N ARG A 269 -5.53 8.06 -34.72
CA ARG A 269 -5.84 8.21 -36.16
C ARG A 269 -6.98 9.19 -36.41
N SER A 270 -8.12 9.04 -35.70
CA SER A 270 -9.28 9.95 -35.82
C SER A 270 -8.87 11.40 -35.51
N ALA A 271 -8.16 11.60 -34.40
CA ALA A 271 -7.70 12.92 -34.01
C ALA A 271 -6.74 13.56 -35.04
N CYS A 272 -5.88 12.76 -35.68
CA CYS A 272 -5.02 13.24 -36.76
C CYS A 272 -5.82 13.63 -38.02
N GLN A 273 -6.84 12.86 -38.37
CA GLN A 273 -7.75 13.17 -39.49
C GLN A 273 -8.52 14.47 -39.25
N GLU A 274 -8.99 14.66 -38.02
CA GLU A 274 -9.70 15.86 -37.57
C GLU A 274 -8.78 17.06 -37.31
N LYS A 275 -7.45 16.85 -37.37
CA LYS A 275 -6.42 17.84 -37.02
C LYS A 275 -6.56 18.37 -35.59
N ASP A 276 -7.08 17.56 -34.68
CA ASP A 276 -7.18 17.87 -33.25
C ASP A 276 -5.91 17.43 -32.52
N ILE A 277 -4.98 18.36 -32.36
CA ILE A 277 -3.69 18.08 -31.73
C ILE A 277 -3.82 17.77 -30.22
N LEU A 278 -4.84 18.30 -29.55
CA LEU A 278 -5.04 18.07 -28.12
C LEU A 278 -5.51 16.64 -27.88
N THR A 279 -6.53 16.19 -28.62
CA THR A 279 -7.01 14.82 -28.57
C THR A 279 -5.93 13.84 -29.05
N ALA A 280 -5.19 14.20 -30.10
CA ALA A 280 -4.05 13.39 -30.56
C ALA A 280 -2.98 13.26 -29.47
N SER A 281 -2.64 14.35 -28.77
CA SER A 281 -1.64 14.35 -27.70
C SER A 281 -2.05 13.45 -26.54
N TYR A 282 -3.29 13.57 -26.07
CA TYR A 282 -3.82 12.74 -25.00
C TYR A 282 -3.84 11.26 -25.40
N ALA A 283 -4.47 10.92 -26.53
CA ALA A 283 -4.57 9.54 -26.99
C ALA A 283 -3.20 8.91 -27.26
N ALA A 284 -2.25 9.67 -27.81
CA ALA A 284 -0.88 9.19 -28.06
C ALA A 284 -0.09 8.98 -26.76
N THR A 285 -0.36 9.78 -25.72
CA THR A 285 0.24 9.59 -24.40
C THR A 285 -0.26 8.31 -23.75
N GLU A 286 -1.59 8.14 -23.68
CA GLU A 286 -2.23 6.94 -23.15
C GLU A 286 -1.80 5.68 -23.91
N LEU A 287 -1.74 5.75 -25.24
CA LEU A 287 -1.28 4.63 -26.08
C LEU A 287 0.12 4.16 -25.69
N GLN A 288 1.08 5.07 -25.57
CA GLN A 288 2.46 4.73 -25.21
C GLN A 288 2.56 4.18 -23.78
N ILE A 289 1.79 4.73 -22.84
CA ILE A 289 1.73 4.24 -21.46
C ILE A 289 1.19 2.81 -21.43
N VAL A 290 0.01 2.58 -22.00
CA VAL A 290 -0.62 1.26 -21.98
C VAL A 290 0.28 0.22 -22.64
N ILE A 291 0.90 0.51 -23.78
CA ILE A 291 1.84 -0.42 -24.42
C ILE A 291 3.02 -0.72 -23.49
N ALA A 292 3.67 0.31 -22.94
CA ALA A 292 4.83 0.16 -22.07
C ALA A 292 4.53 -0.70 -20.83
N GLU A 293 3.38 -0.48 -20.20
CA GLU A 293 2.93 -1.24 -19.03
C GLU A 293 2.64 -2.70 -19.35
N GLN A 294 1.90 -2.94 -20.44
CA GLN A 294 1.55 -4.31 -20.83
C GLN A 294 2.80 -5.14 -21.06
N ILE A 295 3.78 -4.60 -21.82
CA ILE A 295 5.05 -5.30 -22.05
C ILE A 295 5.79 -5.51 -20.73
N ALA A 296 5.84 -4.52 -19.85
CA ALA A 296 6.52 -4.63 -18.56
C ALA A 296 5.93 -5.72 -17.65
N ILE A 297 4.60 -5.84 -17.64
CA ILE A 297 3.87 -6.88 -16.91
C ILE A 297 4.13 -8.26 -17.54
N PHE A 298 4.05 -8.34 -18.87
CA PHE A 298 4.23 -9.59 -19.62
C PHE A 298 5.64 -10.17 -19.45
N GLU A 299 6.67 -9.34 -19.61
CA GLU A 299 8.09 -9.68 -19.51
C GLU A 299 8.59 -9.97 -18.07
N LYS A 300 7.67 -10.09 -17.08
CA LYS A 300 7.91 -10.52 -15.69
C LYS A 300 8.60 -9.51 -14.76
N LYS A 301 8.69 -8.22 -15.08
CA LYS A 301 9.62 -7.33 -14.35
C LYS A 301 8.96 -6.29 -13.43
N ILE A 302 7.64 -6.12 -13.49
CA ILE A 302 6.91 -5.14 -12.69
C ILE A 302 5.58 -5.75 -12.22
N ALA A 303 5.21 -5.48 -10.97
CA ALA A 303 3.95 -5.94 -10.38
C ALA A 303 2.74 -5.22 -11.01
N ILE A 304 1.53 -5.68 -10.66
CA ILE A 304 0.27 -5.03 -11.02
C ILE A 304 0.23 -3.63 -10.39
N ASP A 305 -0.35 -2.66 -11.12
CA ASP A 305 -0.40 -1.23 -10.80
C ASP A 305 0.95 -0.48 -10.88
N ALA A 306 1.66 -0.68 -12.00
CA ALA A 306 2.85 0.10 -12.33
C ALA A 306 2.55 1.61 -12.45
N TYR A 307 1.34 1.97 -12.89
CA TYR A 307 0.93 3.35 -13.19
C TYR A 307 1.06 4.27 -11.97
N ASN A 308 0.61 3.81 -10.81
CA ASN A 308 0.55 4.65 -9.62
C ASN A 308 1.89 4.76 -8.88
N PHE A 309 2.90 3.97 -9.22
CA PHE A 309 4.19 3.98 -8.52
C PHE A 309 5.39 4.13 -9.44
N ASN A 310 5.49 3.34 -10.51
CA ASN A 310 6.62 3.41 -11.45
C ASN A 310 6.53 4.72 -12.25
N SER A 311 7.68 5.37 -12.45
CA SER A 311 7.76 6.51 -13.34
C SER A 311 7.60 6.04 -14.78
N PHE A 312 7.08 6.92 -15.64
CA PHE A 312 6.98 6.60 -17.07
C PHE A 312 8.33 6.21 -17.67
N LYS A 313 9.44 6.80 -17.21
CA LYS A 313 10.79 6.42 -17.66
C LYS A 313 11.13 4.95 -17.38
N GLU A 314 10.73 4.42 -16.22
CA GLU A 314 11.01 3.04 -15.82
C GLU A 314 10.24 2.05 -16.69
N ILE A 315 8.98 2.33 -17.00
CA ILE A 315 8.15 1.48 -17.88
C ILE A 315 8.45 1.71 -19.37
N LYS A 316 8.78 2.93 -19.80
CA LYS A 316 9.14 3.28 -21.19
C LYS A 316 10.39 2.53 -21.65
N SER A 317 11.25 2.08 -20.74
CA SER A 317 12.41 1.26 -21.11
C SER A 317 12.02 -0.02 -21.88
N TYR A 318 10.87 -0.63 -21.57
CA TYR A 318 10.34 -1.80 -22.28
C TYR A 318 9.81 -1.45 -23.67
N TYR A 319 9.10 -0.33 -23.78
CA TYR A 319 8.65 0.25 -25.04
C TYR A 319 9.84 0.51 -26.00
N ASN A 320 10.91 1.11 -25.46
CA ASN A 320 12.12 1.42 -26.22
C ASN A 320 12.89 0.16 -26.63
N GLN A 321 12.90 -0.90 -25.81
CA GLN A 321 13.54 -2.18 -26.16
C GLN A 321 12.91 -2.82 -27.41
N LEU A 322 11.60 -2.66 -27.59
CA LEU A 322 10.88 -3.08 -28.80
C LEU A 322 10.94 -2.04 -29.94
N LYS A 323 11.76 -1.01 -29.76
CA LYS A 323 12.06 0.07 -30.73
C LYS A 323 10.86 0.88 -31.17
N PHE A 324 9.72 0.84 -30.47
CA PHE A 324 8.55 1.60 -30.86
C PHE A 324 8.86 3.11 -30.96
N PRO A 325 8.30 3.84 -31.95
CA PRO A 325 8.57 5.25 -32.14
C PRO A 325 7.94 6.10 -31.03
N ASP A 326 8.56 7.24 -30.70
CA ASP A 326 8.00 8.19 -29.74
C ASP A 326 6.99 9.12 -30.43
N LEU A 327 5.70 8.96 -30.11
CA LEU A 327 4.63 9.76 -30.71
C LEU A 327 4.71 11.24 -30.31
N MET A 328 5.36 11.56 -29.18
CA MET A 328 5.46 12.95 -28.70
C MET A 328 6.33 13.82 -29.61
N ILE A 329 7.20 13.22 -30.42
CA ILE A 329 8.02 13.95 -31.39
C ILE A 329 7.13 14.65 -32.42
N GLY A 330 6.16 13.93 -33.00
CA GLY A 330 5.22 14.51 -33.96
C GLY A 330 4.22 15.47 -33.29
N ILE A 331 3.74 15.11 -32.10
CA ILE A 331 2.82 15.95 -31.31
C ILE A 331 3.43 17.31 -31.00
N SER A 332 4.68 17.35 -30.52
CA SER A 332 5.36 18.60 -30.16
C SER A 332 5.55 19.57 -31.35
N LYS A 333 5.43 19.08 -32.58
CA LYS A 333 5.56 19.85 -33.82
C LYS A 333 4.22 20.13 -34.49
N GLY A 334 3.12 19.55 -34.01
CA GLY A 334 1.84 19.56 -34.72
C GLY A 334 1.87 18.81 -36.06
N ASP A 335 2.78 17.84 -36.22
CA ASP A 335 2.98 17.11 -37.48
C ASP A 335 2.14 15.82 -37.50
N PHE A 336 0.90 15.95 -38.00
CA PHE A 336 -0.05 14.83 -38.12
C PHE A 336 0.45 13.70 -39.02
N GLN A 337 1.22 14.02 -40.06
CA GLN A 337 1.78 13.01 -40.95
C GLN A 337 2.85 12.18 -40.23
N GLN A 338 3.73 12.83 -39.46
CA GLN A 338 4.71 12.14 -38.64
C GLN A 338 4.05 11.26 -37.57
N ILE A 339 2.96 11.73 -36.95
CA ILE A 339 2.20 10.94 -35.96
C ILE A 339 1.61 9.70 -36.61
N GLU A 340 0.95 9.84 -37.77
CA GLU A 340 0.32 8.73 -38.49
C GLU A 340 1.34 7.67 -38.93
N GLN A 341 2.50 8.10 -39.44
CA GLN A 341 3.61 7.20 -39.77
C GLN A 341 4.09 6.41 -38.55
N ALA A 342 4.26 7.09 -37.41
CA ALA A 342 4.67 6.45 -36.17
C ALA A 342 3.62 5.46 -35.65
N ILE A 343 2.33 5.79 -35.75
CA ILE A 343 1.23 4.88 -35.41
C ILE A 343 1.26 3.61 -36.26
N ASN A 344 1.46 3.72 -37.57
CA ASN A 344 1.52 2.55 -38.44
C ASN A 344 2.70 1.62 -38.09
N ILE A 345 3.84 2.19 -37.67
CA ILE A 345 4.98 1.42 -37.18
C ILE A 345 4.64 0.72 -35.85
N ILE A 346 3.98 1.42 -34.92
CA ILE A 346 3.54 0.83 -33.64
C ILE A 346 2.61 -0.34 -33.89
N ASP A 347 1.57 -0.13 -34.71
CA ASP A 347 0.52 -1.10 -34.98
C ASP A 347 1.09 -2.40 -35.54
N SER A 348 1.92 -2.29 -36.58
CA SER A 348 2.58 -3.43 -37.22
C SER A 348 3.53 -4.18 -36.28
N ARG A 349 4.35 -3.47 -35.50
CA ARG A 349 5.30 -4.10 -34.58
C ARG A 349 4.63 -4.74 -33.38
N LEU A 350 3.53 -4.15 -32.90
CA LEU A 350 2.75 -4.71 -31.81
C LEU A 350 2.13 -6.04 -32.23
N GLU A 351 1.53 -6.09 -33.43
CA GLU A 351 1.03 -7.34 -34.01
C GLU A 351 2.13 -8.40 -34.12
N GLN A 352 3.30 -8.02 -34.65
CA GLN A 352 4.43 -8.94 -34.76
C GLN A 352 4.88 -9.46 -33.39
N TYR A 353 5.00 -8.58 -32.39
CA TYR A 353 5.40 -8.97 -31.04
C TYR A 353 4.41 -9.97 -30.43
N TYR A 354 3.11 -9.69 -30.53
CA TYR A 354 2.07 -10.57 -30.00
C TYR A 354 2.05 -11.94 -30.68
N ARG A 355 2.27 -12.01 -32.01
CA ARG A 355 2.39 -13.29 -32.73
C ARG A 355 3.60 -14.11 -32.26
N ILE A 356 4.74 -13.47 -31.99
CA ILE A 356 5.94 -14.14 -31.44
C ILE A 356 5.64 -14.74 -30.05
N GLN A 357 4.78 -14.10 -29.28
CA GLN A 357 4.38 -14.57 -27.95
C GLN A 357 3.27 -15.63 -27.97
N ASP A 358 2.92 -16.17 -29.14
CA ASP A 358 1.94 -17.25 -29.30
C ASP A 358 0.57 -16.87 -28.69
N ILE A 359 0.15 -15.62 -28.95
CA ILE A 359 -1.17 -15.10 -28.56
C ILE A 359 -2.09 -15.23 -29.76
N ASP A 360 -3.19 -15.97 -29.59
CA ASP A 360 -4.20 -16.14 -30.62
C ASP A 360 -4.98 -14.84 -30.79
N PHE A 361 -4.90 -14.28 -31.99
CA PHE A 361 -5.70 -13.13 -32.38
C PHE A 361 -7.06 -13.62 -32.87
N ILE A 362 -8.11 -13.26 -32.15
CA ILE A 362 -9.48 -13.43 -32.64
C ILE A 362 -9.81 -12.18 -33.44
N ALA A 363 -9.67 -12.29 -34.77
CA ALA A 363 -10.03 -11.25 -35.71
C ALA A 363 -10.85 -11.88 -36.83
N PHE A 364 -12.00 -11.28 -37.12
CA PHE A 364 -12.90 -11.70 -38.19
C PHE A 364 -12.76 -10.73 -39.35
N LYS A 365 -12.60 -11.26 -40.56
CA LYS A 365 -12.49 -10.45 -41.78
C LYS A 365 -13.85 -9.98 -42.27
N ASP A 366 -14.89 -10.74 -41.99
CA ASP A 366 -16.26 -10.48 -42.40
C ASP A 366 -17.30 -11.04 -41.42
N TRP A 367 -18.57 -10.74 -41.72
CA TRP A 367 -19.71 -11.19 -40.94
C TRP A 367 -19.83 -12.72 -40.90
N ASN A 368 -19.48 -13.42 -41.98
CA ASN A 368 -19.62 -14.87 -42.05
C ASN A 368 -18.60 -15.56 -41.14
N GLU A 369 -17.35 -15.07 -41.08
CA GLU A 369 -16.33 -15.56 -40.14
C GLU A 369 -16.77 -15.34 -38.68
N LEU A 370 -17.32 -14.16 -38.36
CA LEU A 370 -17.84 -13.82 -37.03
C LEU A 370 -19.01 -14.74 -36.63
N GLU A 371 -20.02 -14.85 -37.49
CA GLU A 371 -21.22 -15.65 -37.25
C GLU A 371 -20.87 -17.14 -37.09
N THR A 372 -19.97 -17.66 -37.93
CA THR A 372 -19.49 -19.05 -37.83
C THR A 372 -18.83 -19.33 -36.49
N HIS A 373 -18.03 -18.39 -35.97
CA HIS A 373 -17.36 -18.55 -34.68
C HIS A 373 -18.35 -18.60 -33.51
N PHE A 374 -19.34 -17.71 -33.48
CA PHE A 374 -20.31 -17.65 -32.38
C PHE A 374 -21.36 -18.76 -32.43
N ASN A 375 -21.67 -19.31 -33.60
CA ASN A 375 -22.55 -20.47 -33.74
C ASN A 375 -21.93 -21.80 -33.25
N GLN A 376 -20.64 -21.81 -32.87
CA GLN A 376 -19.93 -22.96 -32.32
C GLN A 376 -19.92 -22.99 -30.78
N TYR A 377 -20.42 -21.95 -30.12
CA TYR A 377 -20.63 -21.85 -28.67
C TYR A 377 -22.11 -21.98 -28.34
#